data_AF-A0A179SW82-F1
#
_entry.id   AF-A0A179SW82-F1
#
_cell.length_a   1.000
_cell.length_b   1.000
_cell.length_c   1.000
_cell.angle_alpha   90.00
_cell.angle_beta   90.00
_cell.angle_gamma   90.00
#
_symmetry.space_group_name_H-M   'P 1'
#
loop_
_entity.id
_entity.type
_entity.pdbx_description
1 polymer ?
#
loop_
_entity_poly.entity_id
_entity_poly.type
_entity_poly.pdbx_seq_one_letter_code
_entity_poly.pdbx_strand_id
1 'polypeptide(L)'
;MNLLLSFFIYSIIISTLTIILHFLLSHSQHPEDLRPYEWELFVIQLHKDLKEASNITANKSEITFKNKLGESVRISQYKNLIRRQVDGTGHEIFLLKVKSVEFQQDLLGVQLFVESIAGKNYRHTFRTFKERST
;
A
#
# COMPACT_ATOMS: atom_id res chain seq x y z
N MET A 1 -34.24 -4.20 -44.02
CA MET A 1 -34.42 -4.85 -42.71
C MET A 1 -33.11 -5.02 -41.95
N ASN A 2 -32.05 -5.54 -42.59
CA ASN A 2 -30.75 -5.79 -41.95
C ASN A 2 -30.04 -4.54 -41.40
N LEU A 3 -30.16 -3.38 -42.07
CA LEU A 3 -29.52 -2.13 -41.63
C LEU A 3 -30.15 -1.57 -40.35
N LEU A 4 -31.49 -1.57 -40.26
CA LEU A 4 -32.21 -1.13 -39.04
C LEU A 4 -31.93 -2.05 -37.86
N LEU A 5 -31.93 -3.37 -38.10
CA LEU A 5 -31.60 -4.35 -37.07
C LEU A 5 -30.16 -4.16 -36.57
N SER A 6 -29.21 -3.93 -37.48
CA SER A 6 -27.82 -3.65 -37.14
C SER A 6 -27.70 -2.37 -36.31
N PHE A 7 -28.36 -1.28 -36.70
CA PHE A 7 -28.37 -0.02 -35.94
C PHE A 7 -28.95 -0.20 -34.53
N PHE A 8 -30.04 -0.96 -34.40
CA PHE A 8 -30.66 -1.26 -33.10
C PHE A 8 -29.72 -2.04 -32.19
N ILE A 9 -29.03 -3.06 -32.72
CA ILE A 9 -28.02 -3.83 -31.98
C ILE A 9 -26.87 -2.93 -31.52
N TYR A 10 -26.34 -2.08 -32.40
CA TYR A 10 -25.27 -1.14 -32.03
C TYR A 10 -25.71 -0.14 -30.95
N SER A 11 -26.95 0.36 -31.02
CA SER A 11 -27.49 1.26 -30.01
C SER A 11 -27.55 0.61 -28.62
N ILE A 12 -27.96 -0.67 -28.56
CA ILE A 12 -27.97 -1.44 -27.31
C ILE A 12 -26.54 -1.63 -26.79
N ILE A 13 -25.58 -1.99 -27.65
CA ILE A 13 -24.18 -2.19 -27.26
C ILE A 13 -23.57 -0.89 -26.69
N ILE A 14 -23.79 0.24 -27.34
CA ILE A 14 -23.24 1.54 -26.90
C ILE A 14 -23.89 1.97 -25.57
N SER A 15 -25.20 1.74 -25.41
CA SER A 15 -25.93 2.05 -24.18
C SER A 15 -25.45 1.21 -22.99
N THR A 16 -25.29 -0.11 -23.17
CA THR A 16 -24.78 -0.96 -22.09
C THR A 16 -23.32 -0.65 -21.77
N LEU A 17 -22.50 -0.36 -22.77
CA LEU A 17 -21.10 0.02 -22.58
C LEU A 17 -20.97 1.33 -21.77
N THR A 18 -21.78 2.34 -22.08
CA THR A 18 -21.75 3.62 -21.34
C THR A 18 -22.16 3.46 -19.88
N ILE A 19 -23.14 2.60 -19.57
CA ILE A 19 -23.53 2.29 -18.19
C ILE A 19 -22.41 1.58 -17.43
N ILE A 20 -21.77 0.58 -18.04
CA ILE A 20 -20.65 -0.15 -17.42
C ILE A 20 -19.47 0.80 -17.16
N LEU A 21 -19.11 1.64 -18.13
CA LEU A 21 -18.05 2.63 -17.98
C LEU A 21 -18.37 3.63 -16.87
N HIS A 22 -19.60 4.15 -16.83
CA HIS A 22 -20.03 5.06 -15.77
C HIS A 22 -19.93 4.41 -14.39
N PHE A 23 -20.36 3.15 -14.25
CA PHE A 23 -20.27 2.42 -12.98
C PHE A 23 -18.81 2.20 -12.55
N LEU A 24 -17.93 1.81 -13.48
CA LEU A 24 -16.51 1.61 -13.19
C LEU A 24 -15.81 2.92 -12.76
N LEU A 25 -16.14 4.04 -13.42
CA LEU A 25 -15.57 5.35 -13.10
C LEU A 25 -16.16 5.97 -11.82
N SER A 26 -17.44 5.70 -11.54
CA SER A 26 -18.15 6.23 -10.36
C SER A 26 -17.88 5.44 -9.09
N HIS A 27 -17.20 4.30 -9.17
CA HIS A 27 -16.71 3.57 -7.99
C HIS A 27 -15.51 4.28 -7.31
N SER A 28 -15.47 5.61 -7.37
CA SER A 28 -14.55 6.41 -6.58
C SER A 28 -14.87 6.18 -5.11
N GLN A 29 -14.14 5.25 -4.50
CA GLN A 29 -14.04 5.12 -3.05
C GLN A 29 -13.79 6.52 -2.49
N HIS A 30 -14.44 6.85 -1.36
CA HIS A 30 -14.42 8.20 -0.79
C HIS A 30 -13.06 8.87 -1.00
N PRO A 31 -13.01 10.09 -1.57
CA PRO A 31 -11.75 10.71 -1.96
C PRO A 31 -10.77 10.87 -0.80
N GLU A 32 -11.25 10.81 0.44
CA GLU A 32 -10.47 10.88 1.68
C GLU A 32 -9.97 9.53 2.21
N ASP A 33 -10.42 8.41 1.64
CA ASP A 33 -10.03 7.08 2.11
C ASP A 33 -8.77 6.54 1.41
N LEU A 34 -8.03 5.70 2.12
CA LEU A 34 -6.87 4.99 1.61
C LEU A 34 -7.35 3.96 0.59
N ARG A 35 -6.85 4.04 -0.65
CA ARG A 35 -7.30 3.14 -1.71
C ARG A 35 -6.66 1.77 -1.52
N PRO A 36 -7.40 0.66 -1.74
CA PRO A 36 -6.87 -0.69 -1.58
C PRO A 36 -5.56 -0.94 -2.35
N TYR A 37 -5.45 -0.41 -3.58
CA TYR A 37 -4.23 -0.57 -4.36
C TYR A 37 -3.02 0.19 -3.79
N GLU A 38 -3.24 1.34 -3.12
CA GLU A 38 -2.15 2.10 -2.48
C GLU A 38 -1.57 1.31 -1.32
N TRP A 39 -2.46 0.67 -0.55
CA TRP A 39 -2.08 -0.27 0.49
C TRP A 39 -1.27 -1.45 -0.05
N GLU A 40 -1.74 -2.09 -1.13
CA GLU A 40 -1.03 -3.22 -1.75
C GLU A 40 0.35 -2.83 -2.27
N LEU A 41 0.46 -1.69 -2.97
CA LEU A 41 1.73 -1.20 -3.50
C LEU A 41 2.73 -0.93 -2.36
N PHE A 42 2.26 -0.29 -1.29
CA PHE A 42 3.06 -0.04 -0.11
C PHE A 42 3.55 -1.34 0.55
N VAL A 43 2.67 -2.34 0.71
CA VAL A 43 3.05 -3.66 1.25
C VAL A 43 4.10 -4.33 0.38
N ILE A 44 3.94 -4.31 -0.95
CA ILE A 44 4.91 -4.92 -1.88
C ILE A 44 6.26 -4.21 -1.78
N GLN A 45 6.27 -2.88 -1.75
CA GLN A 45 7.50 -2.09 -1.65
C GLN A 45 8.21 -2.33 -0.32
N LEU A 46 7.49 -2.30 0.79
CA LEU A 46 8.04 -2.58 2.12
C LEU A 46 8.55 -4.02 2.23
N HIS A 47 7.83 -4.99 1.66
CA HIS A 47 8.27 -6.38 1.67
C HIS A 47 9.59 -6.56 0.92
N LYS A 48 9.75 -5.91 -0.24
CA LYS A 48 11.00 -5.93 -1.01
C LYS A 48 12.15 -5.32 -0.22
N ASP A 49 11.92 -4.17 0.40
CA ASP A 49 12.92 -3.50 1.25
C ASP A 49 13.36 -4.40 2.41
N LEU A 50 12.41 -5.02 3.12
CA LEU A 50 12.72 -5.91 4.25
C LEU A 50 13.39 -7.23 3.83
N LYS A 51 13.13 -7.72 2.62
CA LYS A 51 13.79 -8.91 2.09
C LYS A 51 15.29 -8.69 1.83
N GLU A 52 15.65 -7.49 1.36
CA GLU A 52 17.04 -7.10 1.13
C GLU A 52 17.72 -6.53 2.39
N ALA A 53 16.98 -6.42 3.50
CA ALA A 53 17.44 -5.72 4.70
C ALA A 53 18.31 -6.57 5.65
N SER A 54 19.08 -5.85 6.46
CA SER A 54 19.80 -6.37 7.63
C SER A 54 19.52 -5.51 8.86
N ASN A 55 19.74 -6.06 10.06
CA ASN A 55 19.55 -5.38 11.35
C ASN A 55 18.17 -4.71 11.50
N ILE A 56 17.12 -5.45 11.13
CA ILE A 56 15.73 -4.96 11.21
C ILE A 56 15.35 -4.81 12.68
N THR A 57 14.97 -3.59 13.05
CA THR A 57 14.44 -3.25 14.37
C THR A 57 13.10 -2.56 14.17
N ALA A 58 12.05 -3.07 14.77
CA ALA A 58 10.74 -2.41 14.74
C ALA A 58 10.32 -2.02 16.16
N ASN A 59 9.87 -0.78 16.31
CA ASN A 59 9.21 -0.29 17.51
C ASN A 59 7.77 0.13 17.18
N LYS A 60 6.99 0.48 18.19
CA LYS A 60 5.57 0.79 17.99
C LYS A 60 5.31 1.87 16.93
N SER A 61 6.22 2.83 16.76
CA SER A 61 6.04 3.99 15.87
C SER A 61 6.80 3.92 14.54
N GLU A 62 7.81 3.07 14.44
CA GLU A 62 8.73 3.06 13.30
C GLU A 62 9.42 1.71 13.10
N ILE A 63 9.95 1.52 11.91
CA ILE A 63 10.86 0.43 11.58
C ILE A 63 12.16 1.00 11.01
N THR A 64 13.28 0.49 11.49
CA THR A 64 14.62 0.83 11.03
C THR A 64 15.37 -0.42 10.57
N PHE A 65 16.15 -0.27 9.51
CA PHE A 65 16.97 -1.36 8.98
C PHE A 65 18.10 -0.82 8.10
N LYS A 66 19.04 -1.69 7.78
CA LYS A 66 20.12 -1.43 6.82
C LYS A 66 19.78 -2.03 5.48
N ASN A 67 19.79 -1.22 4.42
CA ASN A 67 19.55 -1.70 3.06
C ASN A 67 20.80 -2.46 2.53
N LYS A 68 20.71 -2.98 1.30
CA LYS A 68 21.83 -3.69 0.64
C LYS A 68 23.11 -2.86 0.45
N LEU A 69 23.01 -1.54 0.47
CA LEU A 69 24.14 -0.61 0.35
C LEU A 69 24.74 -0.25 1.72
N GLY A 70 24.17 -0.72 2.83
CA GLY A 70 24.59 -0.38 4.18
C GLY A 70 24.04 0.97 4.70
N GLU A 71 23.15 1.61 3.95
CA GLU A 71 22.50 2.86 4.33
C GLU A 71 21.40 2.58 5.37
N SER A 72 21.24 3.50 6.34
CA SER A 72 20.23 3.42 7.38
C SER A 72 18.87 3.87 6.85
N VAL A 73 17.94 2.93 6.68
CA VAL A 73 16.56 3.23 6.28
C VAL A 73 15.68 3.33 7.52
N ARG A 74 14.86 4.38 7.58
CA ARG A 74 13.85 4.60 8.61
C ARG A 74 12.49 4.81 7.96
N ILE A 75 11.50 4.05 8.39
CA ILE A 75 10.11 4.20 7.96
C ILE A 75 9.28 4.50 9.20
N SER A 76 8.61 5.65 9.19
CA SER A 76 7.86 6.16 10.34
C SER A 76 6.64 6.96 9.89
N GLN A 77 5.66 7.10 10.77
CA GLN A 77 4.56 8.02 10.53
C GLN A 77 5.03 9.47 10.62
N TYR A 78 4.60 10.29 9.67
CA TYR A 78 4.77 11.74 9.67
C TYR A 78 3.42 12.38 9.35
N LYS A 79 2.78 13.00 10.35
CA LYS A 79 1.40 13.51 10.23
C LYS A 79 0.47 12.39 9.74
N ASN A 80 -0.16 12.60 8.59
CA ASN A 80 -1.17 11.72 8.01
C ASN A 80 -0.63 10.78 6.92
N LEU A 81 0.68 10.52 6.93
CA LEU A 81 1.35 9.66 5.95
C LEU A 81 2.44 8.81 6.60
N ILE A 82 2.83 7.74 5.92
CA ILE A 82 4.03 6.96 6.23
C ILE A 82 5.15 7.45 5.31
N ARG A 83 6.29 7.79 5.91
CA ARG A 83 7.46 8.33 5.23
C ARG A 83 8.65 7.41 5.40
N ARG A 84 9.40 7.21 4.31
CA ARG A 84 10.73 6.60 4.29
C ARG A 84 11.83 7.65 4.20
N GLN A 85 12.89 7.45 4.96
CA GLN A 85 14.10 8.26 4.95
C GLN A 85 15.32 7.34 4.86
N VAL A 86 16.34 7.75 4.11
CA VAL A 86 17.62 7.04 3.97
C VAL A 86 18.71 7.94 4.52
N ASP A 87 19.45 7.45 5.50
CA ASP A 87 20.48 8.19 6.26
C ASP A 87 19.96 9.54 6.81
N GLY A 88 18.70 9.56 7.24
CA GLY A 88 18.02 10.76 7.75
C GLY A 88 17.65 11.79 6.68
N THR A 89 18.02 11.54 5.43
CA THR A 89 17.71 12.39 4.27
C THR A 89 16.52 11.86 3.47
N GLY A 90 15.95 12.72 2.65
CA GLY A 90 14.82 12.41 1.78
C GLY A 90 13.44 12.60 2.43
N HIS A 91 12.41 12.56 1.57
CA HIS A 91 11.00 12.62 1.93
C HIS A 91 10.20 11.70 0.99
N GLU A 92 10.53 10.41 0.98
CA GLU A 92 9.80 9.47 0.15
C GLU A 92 8.50 9.08 0.86
N ILE A 93 7.36 9.39 0.23
CA ILE A 93 6.04 9.08 0.76
C ILE A 93 5.69 7.65 0.36
N PHE A 94 5.48 6.79 1.36
CA PHE A 94 5.17 5.38 1.17
C PHE A 94 3.67 5.11 1.18
N LEU A 95 2.92 5.82 2.02
CA LEU A 95 1.48 5.67 2.13
C LEU A 95 0.84 6.99 2.59
N LEU A 96 -0.22 7.43 1.92
CA LEU A 96 -1.00 8.62 2.31
C LEU A 96 -2.24 8.21 3.11
N LYS A 97 -2.93 9.21 3.68
CA LYS A 97 -4.23 9.04 4.36
C LYS A 97 -4.19 8.05 5.53
N VAL A 98 -3.07 8.05 6.25
CA VAL A 98 -2.84 7.21 7.43
C VAL A 98 -3.13 8.03 8.68
N LYS A 99 -4.01 7.54 9.54
CA LYS A 99 -4.28 8.12 10.86
C LYS A 99 -3.30 7.62 11.90
N SER A 100 -3.02 6.31 11.92
CA SER A 100 -2.07 5.71 12.84
C SER A 100 -1.34 4.53 12.19
N VAL A 101 -0.09 4.31 12.60
CA VAL A 101 0.70 3.13 12.26
C VAL A 101 1.22 2.47 13.53
N GLU A 102 1.24 1.14 13.54
CA GLU A 102 1.91 0.36 14.57
C GLU A 102 2.73 -0.77 13.95
N PHE A 103 4.00 -0.86 14.33
CA PHE A 103 4.85 -2.00 14.01
C PHE A 103 5.10 -2.83 15.27
N GLN A 104 5.03 -4.15 15.11
CA GLN A 104 5.36 -5.11 16.16
C GLN A 104 6.35 -6.13 15.61
N GLN A 105 7.52 -6.22 16.24
CA GLN A 105 8.51 -7.23 15.93
C GLN A 105 8.19 -8.52 16.69
N ASP A 106 8.16 -9.64 15.99
CA ASP A 106 7.94 -10.97 16.52
C ASP A 106 9.07 -11.91 16.06
N LEU A 107 9.18 -13.09 16.67
CA LEU A 107 10.19 -14.12 16.36
C LEU A 107 10.19 -14.54 14.87
N LEU A 108 9.06 -14.39 14.19
CA LEU A 108 8.86 -14.82 12.79
C LEU A 108 8.89 -13.66 11.78
N GLY A 109 9.02 -12.40 12.24
CA GLY A 109 9.05 -11.23 11.36
C GLY A 109 8.47 -9.96 11.96
N VAL A 110 7.82 -9.14 11.13
CA VAL A 110 7.24 -7.85 11.53
C VAL A 110 5.76 -7.81 11.18
N GLN A 111 4.92 -7.50 12.16
CA GLN A 111 3.50 -7.19 11.94
C GLN A 111 3.30 -5.69 11.81
N LEU A 112 2.45 -5.30 10.88
CA LEU A 112 2.09 -3.93 10.59
C LEU A 112 0.59 -3.74 10.73
N PHE A 113 0.19 -2.73 11.49
CA PHE A 113 -1.18 -2.24 11.61
C PHE A 113 -1.25 -0.80 11.14
N VAL A 114 -2.24 -0.49 10.29
CA VAL A 114 -2.49 0.86 9.79
C VAL A 114 -3.97 1.16 9.91
N GLU A 115 -4.30 2.30 10.50
CA GLU A 115 -5.65 2.88 10.47
C GLU A 115 -5.67 4.01 9.44
N SER A 116 -6.61 4.00 8.49
CA SER A 116 -6.80 5.11 7.56
C SER A 116 -7.52 6.29 8.23
N ILE A 117 -7.43 7.49 7.64
CA ILE A 117 -8.20 8.66 8.11
C ILE A 117 -9.71 8.39 8.08
N ALA A 118 -10.18 7.54 7.14
CA ALA A 118 -11.57 7.13 7.07
C ALA A 118 -11.96 6.03 8.08
N GLY A 119 -11.03 5.61 8.95
CA GLY A 119 -11.28 4.63 10.01
C GLY A 119 -11.20 3.16 9.58
N LYS A 120 -10.68 2.85 8.38
CA LYS A 120 -10.45 1.47 7.95
C LYS A 120 -9.14 0.94 8.52
N ASN A 121 -9.17 -0.31 8.97
CA ASN A 121 -8.01 -0.99 9.54
C ASN A 121 -7.38 -1.94 8.52
N TYR A 122 -6.06 -1.82 8.35
CA TYR A 122 -5.24 -2.65 7.49
C TYR A 122 -4.19 -3.37 8.33
N ARG A 123 -3.89 -4.61 7.94
CA ARG A 123 -2.94 -5.47 8.63
C ARG A 123 -2.11 -6.24 7.62
N HIS A 124 -0.80 -6.32 7.84
CA HIS A 124 0.07 -7.21 7.08
C HIS A 124 1.18 -7.79 7.97
N THR A 125 1.56 -9.04 7.71
CA THR A 125 2.67 -9.71 8.39
C THR A 125 3.78 -9.99 7.40
N PHE A 126 4.91 -9.31 7.57
CA PHE A 126 6.12 -9.56 6.81
C PHE A 126 6.91 -10.67 7.51
N ARG A 127 6.98 -11.86 6.90
CA ARG A 127 7.77 -12.97 7.41
C ARG A 127 9.23 -12.79 7.00
N THR A 128 10.14 -12.79 7.97
CA THR A 128 11.58 -12.76 7.72
C THR A 128 12.12 -14.18 7.69
N PHE A 129 12.40 -14.69 6.49
CA PHE A 129 13.19 -15.91 6.31
C PHE A 129 14.67 -15.53 6.33
N LYS A 130 15.20 -15.14 7.49
CA LYS A 130 16.66 -15.06 7.65
C LYS A 130 17.05 -16.19 8.59
N GLU A 131 17.61 -17.24 8.00
CA GLU A 131 18.17 -18.37 8.73
C GLU A 131 19.06 -17.85 9.84
N ARG A 132 18.86 -18.43 11.01
CA ARG A 132 19.64 -18.24 12.22
C ARG A 132 21.05 -18.78 11.95
N SER A 133 21.95 -17.97 11.37
CA SER A 133 23.37 -18.30 11.38
C SER A 133 23.87 -18.07 12.80
N THR A 134 23.99 -19.17 13.53
CA THR A 134 24.72 -19.28 14.78
C THR A 134 26.19 -19.46 14.44
#